data_AF-A0A832JQU8-F1
#
_entry.id   AF-A0A832JQU8-F1
#
_cell.length_a   1.000
_cell.length_b   1.000
_cell.length_c   1.000
_cell.angle_alpha   90.00
_cell.angle_beta   90.00
_cell.angle_gamma   90.00
#
_symmetry.space_group_name_H-M   'P 1'
#
loop_
_entity.id
_entity.type
_entity.pdbx_description
1 polymer ?
#
loop_
_entity_poly.entity_id
_entity_poly.type
_entity_poly.pdbx_seq_one_letter_code
_entity_poly.pdbx_strand_id
1 'polypeptide(L)'
;MLRDRANHLKLVAALFALTCSAGGALAQPTIYILKVAESQGWWTTPELLTVRLQDYLQTAASDLGLFFNVEVIDSIEKWEMLMNESPPNAVIINAHGELVPIPPKYGTDWQSFYRDLAMNIVYKGWVFVNPIGYGFYYVTYNYTKRPDGTWEWALLTVGSAGLDTLGGWLGIVATAWPEAAGGAPKLTDLGNHVFSVLGYDMPDTANAPRPVTTNVPASWYFYVLEAGNATAYACVEFSIGKGALLWGGWASSPVEDQARVAVAMTLYHLFPSEIEAAQPKPKGLRPEQIILIAWGAAAVVMVLLLLRVLRKKS
;
A
#
# COMPACT_ATOMS: atom_id res chain seq x y z
N MET A 1 -26.93 -52.95 -19.50
CA MET A 1 -26.36 -52.11 -20.59
C MET A 1 -26.85 -50.66 -20.58
N LEU A 2 -28.15 -50.36 -20.61
CA LEU A 2 -28.64 -48.96 -20.59
C LEU A 2 -28.40 -48.22 -19.26
N ARG A 3 -28.42 -48.94 -18.13
CA ARG A 3 -28.23 -48.37 -16.78
C ARG A 3 -26.78 -47.95 -16.49
N ASP A 4 -25.80 -48.65 -17.06
CA ASP A 4 -24.37 -48.31 -16.92
C ASP A 4 -24.00 -47.05 -17.70
N ARG A 5 -24.56 -46.84 -18.90
CA ARG A 5 -24.33 -45.62 -19.68
C ARG A 5 -24.84 -44.36 -18.98
N ALA A 6 -25.96 -44.45 -18.26
CA ALA A 6 -26.52 -43.34 -17.50
C ALA A 6 -25.64 -42.97 -16.28
N ASN A 7 -25.02 -43.97 -15.63
CA ASN A 7 -24.11 -43.74 -14.51
C ASN A 7 -22.77 -43.17 -14.99
N HIS A 8 -22.25 -43.62 -16.13
CA HIS A 8 -21.06 -43.03 -16.76
C HIS A 8 -21.29 -41.58 -17.22
N LEU A 9 -22.47 -41.25 -17.77
CA LEU A 9 -22.79 -39.88 -18.15
C LEU A 9 -22.87 -38.94 -16.93
N LYS A 10 -23.43 -39.41 -15.82
CA LYS A 10 -23.50 -38.65 -14.56
C LYS A 10 -22.13 -38.44 -13.94
N LEU A 11 -21.24 -39.43 -14.00
CA LEU A 11 -19.88 -39.33 -13.51
C LEU A 11 -19.04 -38.36 -14.37
N VAL A 12 -19.18 -38.42 -15.69
CA VAL A 12 -18.52 -37.48 -16.61
C VAL A 12 -19.07 -36.07 -16.44
N ALA A 13 -20.39 -35.89 -16.27
CA ALA A 13 -20.98 -34.59 -15.98
C ALA A 13 -20.57 -34.02 -14.61
N ALA A 14 -20.39 -34.86 -13.59
CA ALA A 14 -19.87 -34.45 -12.29
C ALA A 14 -18.38 -34.08 -12.33
N LEU A 15 -17.56 -34.79 -13.12
CA LEU A 15 -16.17 -34.41 -13.37
C LEU A 15 -16.05 -33.13 -14.20
N PHE A 16 -16.93 -32.92 -15.19
CA PHE A 16 -17.00 -31.67 -15.95
C PHE A 16 -17.49 -30.50 -15.08
N ALA A 17 -18.43 -30.74 -14.16
CA ALA A 17 -18.86 -29.74 -13.19
C ALA A 17 -17.73 -29.38 -12.22
N LEU A 18 -16.94 -30.36 -11.76
CA LEU A 18 -15.77 -30.10 -10.89
C LEU A 18 -14.64 -29.35 -11.62
N THR A 19 -14.37 -29.65 -12.90
CA THR A 19 -13.36 -28.93 -13.68
C THR A 19 -13.83 -27.54 -14.12
N CYS A 20 -15.13 -27.32 -14.34
CA CYS A 20 -15.69 -26.00 -14.60
C CYS A 20 -15.79 -25.12 -13.34
N SER A 21 -15.89 -25.70 -12.13
CA SER A 21 -15.74 -24.95 -10.87
C SER A 21 -14.28 -24.68 -10.48
N ALA A 22 -13.31 -25.32 -11.13
CA ALA A 22 -11.88 -25.04 -11.00
C ALA A 22 -11.38 -23.97 -12.01
N GLY A 23 -12.26 -23.48 -12.90
CA GLY A 23 -11.97 -22.46 -13.90
C GLY A 23 -12.03 -21.02 -13.39
N GLY A 24 -12.37 -20.82 -12.12
CA GLY A 24 -12.02 -19.59 -11.41
C GLY A 24 -10.60 -19.74 -10.87
N ALA A 25 -9.58 -19.75 -11.73
CA ALA A 25 -8.30 -19.27 -11.28
C ALA A 25 -8.57 -17.84 -10.81
N LEU A 26 -8.71 -17.63 -9.50
CA LEU A 26 -8.81 -16.31 -8.90
C LEU A 26 -7.65 -15.53 -9.48
N ALA A 27 -7.95 -14.60 -10.39
CA ALA A 27 -6.93 -13.74 -10.97
C ALA A 27 -6.21 -13.12 -9.78
N GLN A 28 -4.89 -13.33 -9.72
CA GLN A 28 -4.10 -12.83 -8.60
C GLN A 28 -4.33 -11.32 -8.48
N PRO A 29 -4.53 -10.79 -7.26
CA PRO A 29 -4.74 -9.36 -7.10
C PRO A 29 -3.54 -8.62 -7.67
N THR A 30 -3.81 -7.51 -8.37
CA THR A 30 -2.77 -6.68 -8.98
C THR A 30 -2.66 -5.38 -8.21
N ILE A 31 -1.45 -5.12 -7.70
CA ILE A 31 -1.07 -3.91 -6.99
C ILE A 31 -0.37 -2.99 -7.99
N TYR A 32 -0.99 -1.87 -8.29
CA TYR A 32 -0.45 -0.80 -9.10
C TYR A 32 0.25 0.22 -8.22
N ILE A 33 1.54 0.46 -8.44
CA ILE A 33 2.28 1.56 -7.81
C ILE A 33 2.21 2.76 -8.77
N LEU A 34 1.48 3.80 -8.37
CA LEU A 34 1.32 5.02 -9.16
C LEU A 34 2.56 5.90 -9.02
N LYS A 35 3.44 5.86 -10.02
CA LYS A 35 4.71 6.59 -10.07
C LYS A 35 4.92 7.23 -11.45
N VAL A 36 4.02 8.13 -11.82
CA VAL A 36 4.07 8.87 -13.09
C VAL A 36 5.37 9.67 -13.19
N ALA A 37 6.28 9.26 -14.09
CA ALA A 37 7.60 9.89 -14.22
C ALA A 37 7.54 11.35 -14.65
N GLU A 38 6.48 11.74 -15.37
CA GLU A 38 6.24 13.12 -15.77
C GLU A 38 5.83 14.02 -14.59
N SER A 39 5.40 13.45 -13.47
CA SER A 39 4.90 14.20 -12.30
C SER A 39 5.94 14.28 -11.19
N GLN A 40 5.80 15.28 -10.32
CA GLN A 40 6.58 15.37 -9.09
C GLN A 40 5.89 14.64 -7.92
N GLY A 41 6.62 14.40 -6.83
CA GLY A 41 6.04 13.99 -5.55
C GLY A 41 5.84 15.19 -4.62
N TRP A 42 4.97 15.02 -3.63
CA TRP A 42 4.85 15.95 -2.50
C TRP A 42 4.99 15.19 -1.19
N TRP A 43 5.93 15.61 -0.34
CA TRP A 43 6.34 14.90 0.88
C TRP A 43 6.96 13.51 0.63
N THR A 44 7.29 13.20 -0.61
CA THR A 44 7.91 11.93 -0.98
C THR A 44 8.72 12.11 -2.25
N THR A 45 9.65 11.20 -2.48
CA THR A 45 10.36 11.02 -3.74
C THR A 45 9.80 9.77 -4.40
N PRO A 46 8.93 9.90 -5.43
CA PRO A 46 8.21 8.75 -6.00
C PRO A 46 9.14 7.62 -6.44
N GLU A 47 10.28 7.93 -7.07
CA GLU A 47 11.30 6.96 -7.46
C GLU A 47 11.78 6.11 -6.27
N LEU A 48 12.19 6.77 -5.20
CA LEU A 48 12.76 6.11 -4.02
C LEU A 48 11.69 5.30 -3.29
N LEU A 49 10.49 5.86 -3.16
CA LEU A 49 9.37 5.18 -2.53
C LEU A 49 8.98 3.93 -3.33
N THR A 50 8.87 4.00 -4.65
CA THR A 50 8.55 2.84 -5.49
C THR A 50 9.56 1.70 -5.30
N VAL A 51 10.87 1.99 -5.28
CA VAL A 51 11.89 0.96 -5.01
C VAL A 51 11.64 0.30 -3.65
N ARG A 52 11.39 1.08 -2.60
CA ARG A 52 11.12 0.55 -1.26
C ARG A 52 9.82 -0.25 -1.19
N LEU A 53 8.77 0.19 -1.86
CA LEU A 53 7.50 -0.54 -1.96
C LEU A 53 7.72 -1.91 -2.59
N GLN A 54 8.44 -1.98 -3.71
CA GLN A 54 8.75 -3.24 -4.39
C GLN A 54 9.57 -4.17 -3.49
N ASP A 55 10.61 -3.65 -2.82
CA ASP A 55 11.44 -4.43 -1.89
C ASP A 55 10.60 -5.04 -0.75
N TYR A 56 9.74 -4.24 -0.11
CA TYR A 56 8.91 -4.69 1.00
C TYR A 56 7.78 -5.63 0.57
N LEU A 57 7.14 -5.37 -0.57
CA LEU A 57 6.13 -6.27 -1.14
C LEU A 57 6.75 -7.62 -1.48
N GLN A 58 7.91 -7.64 -2.14
CA GLN A 58 8.61 -8.87 -2.51
C GLN A 58 9.06 -9.65 -1.29
N THR A 59 9.57 -8.96 -0.27
CA THR A 59 9.98 -9.59 1.00
C THR A 59 8.78 -10.20 1.72
N ALA A 60 7.67 -9.47 1.85
CA ALA A 60 6.47 -9.98 2.50
C ALA A 60 5.84 -11.14 1.72
N ALA A 61 5.80 -11.07 0.39
CA ALA A 61 5.32 -12.16 -0.46
C ALA A 61 6.14 -13.44 -0.25
N SER A 62 7.47 -13.32 -0.21
CA SER A 62 8.37 -14.46 0.05
C SER A 62 8.20 -15.02 1.45
N ASP A 63 8.14 -14.16 2.47
CA ASP A 63 8.12 -14.58 3.88
C ASP A 63 6.79 -15.22 4.29
N LEU A 64 5.68 -14.76 3.70
CA LEU A 64 4.32 -15.19 4.04
C LEU A 64 3.70 -16.12 2.98
N GLY A 65 4.39 -16.38 1.87
CA GLY A 65 3.87 -17.20 0.77
C GLY A 65 2.66 -16.59 0.07
N LEU A 66 2.62 -15.25 -0.04
CA LEU A 66 1.52 -14.51 -0.68
C LEU A 66 1.74 -14.42 -2.19
N PHE A 67 0.65 -14.44 -2.95
CA PHE A 67 0.68 -14.39 -4.41
C PHE A 67 -0.14 -13.20 -4.92
N PHE A 68 0.54 -12.26 -5.57
CA PHE A 68 -0.04 -11.07 -6.18
C PHE A 68 0.89 -10.54 -7.27
N ASN A 69 0.33 -9.77 -8.20
CA ASN A 69 1.10 -9.06 -9.21
C ASN A 69 1.43 -7.65 -8.73
N VAL A 70 2.59 -7.13 -9.12
CA VAL A 70 2.96 -5.72 -8.92
C VAL A 70 3.27 -5.09 -10.26
N GLU A 71 2.60 -3.98 -10.56
CA GLU A 71 2.83 -3.19 -11.77
C GLU A 71 3.15 -1.75 -11.39
N VAL A 72 4.18 -1.17 -12.01
CA VAL A 72 4.49 0.26 -11.82
C VAL A 72 3.88 1.04 -12.96
N ILE A 73 3.00 1.98 -12.63
CA ILE A 73 2.46 2.97 -13.56
C ILE A 73 3.48 4.10 -13.64
N ASP A 74 4.41 3.97 -14.58
CA ASP A 74 5.59 4.83 -14.73
C ASP A 74 5.37 6.02 -15.68
N SER A 75 4.21 6.15 -16.32
CA SER A 75 3.88 7.26 -17.21
C SER A 75 2.44 7.74 -17.08
N ILE A 76 2.21 9.01 -17.42
CA ILE A 76 0.86 9.60 -17.41
C ILE A 76 -0.08 8.91 -18.43
N GLU A 77 0.48 8.41 -19.54
CA GLU A 77 -0.28 7.66 -20.56
C GLU A 77 -0.73 6.29 -20.01
N LYS A 78 0.12 5.57 -19.28
CA LYS A 78 -0.28 4.32 -18.59
C LYS A 78 -1.31 4.59 -17.51
N TRP A 79 -1.20 5.70 -16.80
CA TRP A 79 -2.22 6.08 -15.82
C TRP A 79 -3.57 6.36 -16.48
N GLU A 80 -3.56 7.06 -17.61
CA GLU A 80 -4.77 7.27 -18.41
C GLU A 80 -5.37 5.95 -18.90
N MET A 81 -4.54 5.03 -19.39
CA MET A 81 -4.96 3.71 -19.85
C MET A 81 -5.64 2.92 -18.73
N LEU A 82 -5.04 2.85 -17.54
CA LEU A 82 -5.63 2.16 -16.39
C LEU A 82 -6.97 2.79 -15.98
N MET A 83 -7.09 4.11 -16.02
CA MET A 83 -8.35 4.82 -15.78
C MET A 83 -9.41 4.57 -16.88
N ASN A 84 -9.00 4.29 -18.13
CA ASN A 84 -9.91 3.98 -19.22
C ASN A 84 -10.39 2.53 -19.17
N GLU A 85 -9.47 1.59 -18.95
CA GLU A 85 -9.77 0.17 -18.87
C GLU A 85 -10.57 -0.16 -17.62
N SER A 86 -10.25 0.50 -16.50
CA SER A 86 -10.93 0.34 -15.22
C SER A 86 -11.16 -1.13 -14.82
N PRO A 87 -10.10 -1.97 -14.78
CA PRO A 87 -10.22 -3.37 -14.41
C PRO A 87 -10.84 -3.52 -13.01
N PRO A 88 -11.62 -4.56 -12.74
CA PRO A 88 -12.19 -4.75 -11.41
C PRO A 88 -11.08 -5.03 -10.38
N ASN A 89 -11.33 -4.61 -9.13
CA ASN A 89 -10.51 -4.91 -7.95
C ASN A 89 -9.02 -4.48 -8.04
N ALA A 90 -8.73 -3.39 -8.76
CA ALA A 90 -7.39 -2.83 -8.80
C ALA A 90 -7.01 -2.20 -7.45
N VAL A 91 -5.79 -2.44 -6.98
CA VAL A 91 -5.23 -1.75 -5.81
C VAL A 91 -4.20 -0.73 -6.27
N ILE A 92 -4.37 0.54 -5.95
CA ILE A 92 -3.51 1.62 -6.41
C ILE A 92 -2.82 2.27 -5.21
N ILE A 93 -1.49 2.16 -5.15
CA ILE A 93 -0.66 2.84 -4.15
C ILE A 93 -0.17 4.15 -4.74
N ASN A 94 -0.60 5.28 -4.16
CA ASN A 94 -0.13 6.60 -4.55
C ASN A 94 1.30 6.85 -4.06
N ALA A 95 2.29 6.79 -4.95
CA ALA A 95 3.68 7.10 -4.61
C ALA A 95 4.00 8.61 -4.70
N HIS A 96 3.05 9.46 -5.07
CA HIS A 96 3.22 10.92 -5.16
C HIS A 96 2.86 11.69 -3.88
N GLY A 97 2.41 10.99 -2.83
CA GLY A 97 2.10 11.57 -1.52
C GLY A 97 0.86 12.45 -1.54
N GLU A 98 0.97 13.73 -1.18
CA GLU A 98 -0.21 14.64 -1.19
C GLU A 98 -0.71 14.97 -2.61
N LEU A 99 0.06 14.60 -3.63
CA LEU A 99 -0.20 14.93 -5.03
C LEU A 99 -0.86 13.76 -5.77
N VAL A 100 -1.77 14.07 -6.70
CA VAL A 100 -2.32 13.11 -7.66
C VAL A 100 -2.14 13.61 -9.10
N PRO A 101 -1.47 12.85 -9.99
CA PRO A 101 -1.39 13.16 -11.41
C PRO A 101 -2.75 12.97 -12.12
N ILE A 102 -3.20 14.00 -12.83
CA ILE A 102 -4.47 14.01 -13.57
C ILE A 102 -4.20 13.70 -15.05
N PRO A 103 -4.74 12.60 -15.61
CA PRO A 103 -4.53 12.23 -17.01
C PRO A 103 -4.90 13.33 -18.02
N PRO A 104 -4.18 13.45 -19.15
CA PRO A 104 -4.42 14.45 -20.20
C PRO A 104 -5.87 14.57 -20.64
N LYS A 105 -6.61 13.46 -20.74
CA LYS A 105 -8.03 13.46 -21.17
C LYS A 105 -8.95 14.36 -20.34
N TYR A 106 -8.58 14.70 -19.11
CA TYR A 106 -9.36 15.60 -18.25
C TYR A 106 -8.97 17.08 -18.41
N GLY A 107 -7.84 17.39 -19.05
CA GLY A 107 -7.36 18.76 -19.22
C GLY A 107 -7.24 19.51 -17.89
N THR A 108 -8.14 20.47 -17.67
CA THR A 108 -8.21 21.30 -16.45
C THR A 108 -9.25 20.84 -15.43
N ASP A 109 -10.06 19.83 -15.77
CA ASP A 109 -11.18 19.33 -14.96
C ASP A 109 -10.76 18.15 -14.06
N TRP A 110 -9.98 18.46 -13.03
CA TRP A 110 -9.56 17.46 -12.04
C TRP A 110 -10.73 16.91 -11.23
N GLN A 111 -11.82 17.65 -11.09
CA GLN A 111 -13.02 17.19 -10.37
C GLN A 111 -13.69 16.02 -11.09
N SER A 112 -13.78 16.06 -12.42
CA SER A 112 -14.27 14.93 -13.21
C SER A 112 -13.38 13.70 -13.05
N PHE A 113 -12.07 13.86 -12.94
CA PHE A 113 -11.17 12.74 -12.63
C PHE A 113 -11.47 12.13 -11.25
N TYR A 114 -11.67 12.95 -10.20
CA TYR A 114 -12.03 12.42 -8.88
C TYR A 114 -13.39 11.75 -8.85
N ARG A 115 -14.37 12.24 -9.63
CA ARG A 115 -15.63 11.52 -9.84
C ARG A 115 -15.37 10.13 -10.41
N ASP A 116 -14.63 10.03 -11.50
CA ASP A 116 -14.41 8.75 -12.19
C ASP A 116 -13.57 7.78 -11.32
N LEU A 117 -12.59 8.29 -10.57
CA LEU A 117 -11.85 7.53 -9.56
C LEU A 117 -12.79 7.00 -8.46
N ALA A 118 -13.68 7.84 -7.94
CA ALA A 118 -14.67 7.42 -6.94
C ALA A 118 -15.63 6.36 -7.50
N MET A 119 -16.06 6.49 -8.76
CA MET A 119 -16.90 5.46 -9.39
C MET A 119 -16.17 4.12 -9.50
N ASN A 120 -14.86 4.13 -9.78
CA ASN A 120 -14.05 2.91 -9.77
C ASN A 120 -13.95 2.30 -8.38
N ILE A 121 -13.74 3.11 -7.33
CA ILE A 121 -13.75 2.62 -5.94
C ILE A 121 -15.10 1.98 -5.60
N VAL A 122 -16.19 2.73 -5.77
CA VAL A 122 -17.54 2.31 -5.37
C VAL A 122 -18.03 1.10 -6.15
N TYR A 123 -17.87 1.09 -7.49
CA TYR A 123 -18.55 0.12 -8.37
C TYR A 123 -17.65 -0.95 -8.97
N LYS A 124 -16.34 -0.68 -9.09
CA LYS A 124 -15.34 -1.62 -9.63
C LYS A 124 -14.50 -2.29 -8.55
N GLY A 125 -14.65 -1.88 -7.29
CA GLY A 125 -13.89 -2.46 -6.18
C GLY A 125 -12.46 -1.96 -6.11
N TRP A 126 -12.16 -0.79 -6.70
CA TRP A 126 -10.82 -0.23 -6.58
C TRP A 126 -10.50 0.13 -5.14
N VAL A 127 -9.24 -0.08 -4.80
CA VAL A 127 -8.67 0.32 -3.51
C VAL A 127 -7.65 1.41 -3.79
N PHE A 128 -7.89 2.60 -3.27
CA PHE A 128 -6.92 3.69 -3.39
C PHE A 128 -6.18 3.85 -2.07
N VAL A 129 -4.87 3.62 -2.09
CA VAL A 129 -3.98 3.70 -0.92
C VAL A 129 -3.22 5.02 -0.99
N ASN A 130 -3.53 5.94 -0.08
CA ASN A 130 -2.78 7.17 0.11
C ASN A 130 -1.95 7.12 1.40
N PRO A 131 -0.67 6.70 1.33
CA PRO A 131 0.12 6.49 2.54
C PRO A 131 0.65 7.79 3.17
N ILE A 132 0.89 8.84 2.40
CA ILE A 132 1.66 10.02 2.84
C ILE A 132 0.80 11.28 2.77
N GLY A 133 0.90 12.06 3.84
CA GLY A 133 0.34 13.40 3.94
C GLY A 133 -1.18 13.48 3.74
N TYR A 134 -1.64 14.68 3.40
CA TYR A 134 -3.00 14.99 2.98
C TYR A 134 -3.14 14.64 1.50
N GLY A 135 -3.47 13.38 1.20
CA GLY A 135 -3.78 12.95 -0.17
C GLY A 135 -4.79 13.87 -0.86
N PHE A 136 -4.63 14.06 -2.17
CA PHE A 136 -5.49 14.91 -3.01
C PHE A 136 -5.35 16.43 -2.77
N TYR A 137 -4.37 16.88 -1.99
CA TYR A 137 -4.16 18.31 -1.72
C TYR A 137 -3.56 19.04 -2.93
N TYR A 138 -2.76 18.35 -3.73
CA TYR A 138 -2.17 18.87 -4.97
C TYR A 138 -2.54 18.01 -6.18
N VAL A 139 -2.56 18.65 -7.35
CA VAL A 139 -2.67 17.96 -8.63
C VAL A 139 -1.67 18.49 -9.63
N THR A 140 -1.02 17.59 -10.37
CA THR A 140 -0.42 17.93 -11.66
C THR A 140 -1.45 17.66 -12.75
N TYR A 141 -1.63 18.59 -13.67
CA TYR A 141 -2.73 18.55 -14.64
C TYR A 141 -2.37 19.29 -15.93
N ASN A 142 -3.29 19.29 -16.90
CA ASN A 142 -3.12 19.95 -18.19
C ASN A 142 -1.84 19.51 -18.93
N TYR A 143 -1.61 18.19 -18.92
CA TYR A 143 -0.46 17.57 -19.56
C TYR A 143 -0.47 17.80 -21.07
N THR A 144 0.61 18.38 -21.60
CA THR A 144 0.82 18.60 -23.03
C THR A 144 2.13 17.99 -23.47
N LYS A 145 2.09 17.11 -24.47
CA LYS A 145 3.28 16.48 -25.04
C LYS A 145 3.92 17.42 -26.06
N ARG A 146 5.17 17.81 -25.82
CA ARG A 146 5.95 18.64 -26.74
C ARG A 146 6.43 17.81 -27.95
N PRO A 147 6.82 18.47 -29.07
CA PRO A 147 7.37 17.78 -30.24
C PRO A 147 8.64 16.95 -29.97
N ASP A 148 9.39 17.28 -28.93
CA ASP A 148 10.60 16.54 -28.50
C ASP A 148 10.28 15.31 -27.64
N GLY A 149 9.00 15.03 -27.39
CA GLY A 149 8.52 13.92 -26.58
C GLY A 149 8.48 14.20 -25.07
N THR A 150 8.92 15.36 -24.61
CA THR A 150 8.82 15.77 -23.20
C THR A 150 7.42 16.26 -22.85
N TRP A 151 7.08 16.24 -21.57
CA TRP A 151 5.77 16.67 -21.08
C TRP A 151 5.86 18.01 -20.35
N GLU A 152 4.91 18.90 -20.66
CA GLU A 152 4.58 20.06 -19.84
C GLU A 152 3.32 19.77 -19.03
N TRP A 153 3.24 20.36 -17.84
CA TRP A 153 2.07 20.28 -16.96
C TRP A 153 2.01 21.51 -16.05
N ALA A 154 0.86 21.72 -15.42
CA ALA A 154 0.64 22.74 -14.39
C ALA A 154 0.46 22.09 -13.01
N LEU A 155 0.87 22.79 -11.96
CA LEU A 155 0.60 22.42 -10.57
C LEU A 155 -0.56 23.26 -10.05
N LEU A 156 -1.54 22.62 -9.44
CA LEU A 156 -2.60 23.29 -8.69
C LEU A 156 -2.58 22.82 -7.24
N THR A 157 -2.61 23.79 -6.32
CA THR A 157 -2.95 23.53 -4.91
C THR A 157 -4.47 23.52 -4.81
N VAL A 158 -5.04 22.34 -4.61
CA VAL A 158 -6.49 22.17 -4.44
C VAL A 158 -6.89 22.44 -2.99
N GLY A 159 -6.03 22.07 -2.03
CA GLY A 159 -6.32 22.21 -0.62
C GLY A 159 -7.24 21.10 -0.08
N SER A 160 -7.97 21.39 1.00
CA SER A 160 -8.96 20.46 1.56
C SER A 160 -10.03 20.05 0.54
N ALA A 161 -10.33 20.94 -0.41
CA ALA A 161 -11.31 20.72 -1.47
C ALA A 161 -11.05 19.45 -2.30
N GLY A 162 -9.81 18.94 -2.34
CA GLY A 162 -9.50 17.72 -3.06
C GLY A 162 -10.11 16.48 -2.42
N LEU A 163 -9.84 16.28 -1.11
CA LEU A 163 -10.46 15.23 -0.33
C LEU A 163 -11.97 15.46 -0.19
N ASP A 164 -12.43 16.72 -0.04
CA ASP A 164 -13.86 17.03 0.03
C ASP A 164 -14.59 16.63 -1.27
N THR A 165 -13.97 16.90 -2.43
CA THR A 165 -14.54 16.56 -3.74
C THR A 165 -14.60 15.04 -3.94
N LEU A 166 -13.50 14.32 -3.67
CA LEU A 166 -13.49 12.86 -3.77
C LEU A 166 -14.47 12.25 -2.76
N GLY A 167 -14.43 12.71 -1.51
CA GLY A 167 -15.30 12.27 -0.42
C GLY A 167 -16.78 12.43 -0.77
N GLY A 168 -17.16 13.57 -1.34
CA GLY A 168 -18.53 13.81 -1.81
C GLY A 168 -19.02 12.77 -2.81
N TRP A 169 -18.17 12.35 -3.75
CA TRP A 169 -18.51 11.27 -4.70
C TRP A 169 -18.49 9.87 -4.09
N LEU A 170 -17.66 9.66 -3.05
CA LEU A 170 -17.63 8.43 -2.26
C LEU A 170 -18.79 8.34 -1.25
N GLY A 171 -19.52 9.43 -1.02
CA GLY A 171 -20.57 9.52 -0.01
C GLY A 171 -20.05 9.66 1.43
N ILE A 172 -18.81 10.14 1.60
CA ILE A 172 -18.16 10.35 2.89
C ILE A 172 -17.81 11.83 3.09
N VAL A 173 -17.76 12.24 4.35
CA VAL A 173 -17.16 13.50 4.79
C VAL A 173 -15.88 13.13 5.50
N ALA A 174 -14.75 13.59 5.01
CA ALA A 174 -13.44 13.28 5.57
C ALA A 174 -12.54 14.52 5.61
N THR A 175 -11.72 14.63 6.67
CA THR A 175 -10.66 15.64 6.76
C THR A 175 -9.41 15.04 7.38
N ALA A 176 -8.25 15.42 6.84
CA ALA A 176 -6.95 15.12 7.42
C ALA A 176 -6.29 16.34 8.12
N TRP A 177 -7.13 17.30 8.52
CA TRP A 177 -6.86 18.36 9.49
C TRP A 177 -7.90 18.32 10.62
N PRO A 178 -7.89 17.28 11.47
CA PRO A 178 -8.82 17.26 12.60
C PRO A 178 -8.51 18.38 13.61
N GLU A 179 -9.47 19.29 13.80
CA GLU A 179 -9.39 20.43 14.74
C GLU A 179 -9.07 20.00 16.19
N ALA A 180 -9.41 18.76 16.55
CA ALA A 180 -9.23 18.19 17.87
C ALA A 180 -7.91 17.42 18.08
N ALA A 181 -7.07 17.27 17.06
CA ALA A 181 -5.85 16.46 17.15
C ALA A 181 -4.68 17.22 17.79
N GLY A 182 -4.81 17.54 19.09
CA GLY A 182 -3.70 18.03 19.92
C GLY A 182 -2.66 16.94 20.27
N GLY A 183 -2.58 15.86 19.50
CA GLY A 183 -1.76 14.69 19.77
C GLY A 183 -1.50 13.86 18.51
N ALA A 184 -0.74 12.77 18.65
CA ALA A 184 -0.40 11.87 17.56
C ALA A 184 -1.06 10.49 17.78
N PRO A 185 -1.59 9.85 16.71
CA PRO A 185 -2.19 8.52 16.81
C PRO A 185 -1.28 7.48 17.47
N LYS A 186 -1.85 6.63 18.31
CA LYS A 186 -1.16 5.58 19.05
C LYS A 186 -1.37 4.22 18.41
N LEU A 187 -0.32 3.40 18.45
CA LEU A 187 -0.32 2.06 17.89
C LEU A 187 -1.36 1.19 18.60
N THR A 188 -2.14 0.46 17.82
CA THR A 188 -3.15 -0.49 18.31
C THR A 188 -2.59 -1.91 18.38
N ASP A 189 -3.29 -2.82 19.04
CA ASP A 189 -2.93 -4.24 19.06
C ASP A 189 -2.89 -4.85 17.66
N LEU A 190 -3.85 -4.51 16.81
CA LEU A 190 -3.86 -4.94 15.41
C LEU A 190 -2.65 -4.40 14.65
N GLY A 191 -2.38 -3.09 14.77
CA GLY A 191 -1.22 -2.47 14.14
C GLY A 191 0.08 -3.14 14.59
N ASN A 192 0.24 -3.35 15.91
CA ASN A 192 1.41 -4.01 16.46
C ASN A 192 1.57 -5.46 15.95
N HIS A 193 0.48 -6.22 15.85
CA HIS A 193 0.49 -7.57 15.27
C HIS A 193 0.92 -7.55 13.81
N VAL A 194 0.26 -6.76 12.97
CA VAL A 194 0.55 -6.65 11.53
C VAL A 194 2.00 -6.24 11.30
N PHE A 195 2.48 -5.18 11.95
CA PHE A 195 3.87 -4.74 11.79
C PHE A 195 4.86 -5.80 12.27
N SER A 196 4.56 -6.51 13.37
CA SER A 196 5.45 -7.56 13.86
C SER A 196 5.49 -8.78 12.95
N VAL A 197 4.37 -9.19 12.35
CA VAL A 197 4.31 -10.26 11.33
C VAL A 197 5.14 -9.88 10.10
N LEU A 198 5.03 -8.63 9.65
CA LEU A 198 5.80 -8.14 8.51
C LEU A 198 7.29 -7.91 8.85
N GLY A 199 7.63 -7.82 10.15
CA GLY A 199 8.99 -7.54 10.64
C GLY A 199 9.36 -6.06 10.57
N TYR A 200 8.36 -5.18 10.66
CA TYR A 200 8.53 -3.74 10.60
C TYR A 200 8.65 -3.18 12.01
N ASP A 201 9.76 -2.48 12.26
CA ASP A 201 9.95 -1.74 13.50
C ASP A 201 9.30 -0.36 13.37
N MET A 202 8.06 -0.27 13.85
CA MET A 202 7.23 0.94 13.77
C MET A 202 7.04 1.57 15.16
N PRO A 203 6.98 2.91 15.27
CA PRO A 203 6.91 3.58 16.56
C PRO A 203 5.53 3.42 17.23
N ASP A 204 5.48 3.37 18.56
CA ASP A 204 4.20 3.34 19.31
C ASP A 204 3.33 4.59 19.10
N THR A 205 3.94 5.68 18.64
CA THR A 205 3.25 6.91 18.26
C THR A 205 3.51 7.18 16.80
N ALA A 206 2.45 7.23 15.99
CA ALA A 206 2.54 7.44 14.56
C ALA A 206 3.25 8.76 14.23
N ASN A 207 4.16 8.73 13.27
CA ASN A 207 4.64 9.92 12.59
C ASN A 207 3.65 10.32 11.48
N ALA A 208 2.40 10.54 11.88
CA ALA A 208 1.29 10.83 10.99
C ALA A 208 0.72 12.23 11.29
N PRO A 209 1.27 13.30 10.70
CA PRO A 209 0.78 14.67 10.88
C PRO A 209 -0.56 14.93 10.16
N ARG A 210 -1.02 13.98 9.33
CA ARG A 210 -2.26 14.07 8.55
C ARG A 210 -3.20 12.89 8.85
N PRO A 211 -3.52 12.61 10.13
CA PRO A 211 -4.46 11.55 10.43
C PRO A 211 -5.84 11.96 9.92
N VAL A 212 -6.65 10.99 9.51
CA VAL A 212 -7.96 11.25 8.90
C VAL A 212 -9.09 11.00 9.88
N THR A 213 -10.09 11.86 9.82
CA THR A 213 -11.40 11.67 10.46
C THR A 213 -12.45 11.54 9.37
N THR A 214 -13.47 10.72 9.60
CA THR A 214 -14.58 10.58 8.65
C THR A 214 -15.91 10.39 9.37
N ASN A 215 -17.03 10.55 8.64
CA ASN A 215 -18.37 10.24 9.13
C ASN A 215 -18.76 8.76 9.00
N VAL A 216 -17.88 7.90 8.45
CA VAL A 216 -18.08 6.45 8.34
C VAL A 216 -17.12 5.71 9.28
N PRO A 217 -17.54 4.57 9.84
CA PRO A 217 -16.65 3.79 10.70
C PRO A 217 -15.47 3.25 9.91
N ALA A 218 -14.29 3.20 10.54
CA ALA A 218 -13.14 2.49 10.02
C ALA A 218 -13.41 0.97 10.03
N SER A 219 -13.00 0.27 8.97
CA SER A 219 -13.07 -1.20 8.90
C SER A 219 -11.99 -1.82 9.79
N TRP A 220 -10.82 -1.19 9.82
CA TRP A 220 -9.70 -1.50 10.70
C TRP A 220 -8.71 -0.32 10.69
N TYR A 221 -7.85 -0.24 11.70
CA TYR A 221 -6.84 0.82 11.80
C TYR A 221 -5.63 0.33 12.60
N PHE A 222 -4.42 0.75 12.19
CA PHE A 222 -3.20 0.42 12.94
C PHE A 222 -2.88 1.46 14.00
N TYR A 223 -3.27 2.71 13.78
CA TYR A 223 -3.12 3.78 14.76
C TYR A 223 -4.41 4.58 14.95
N VAL A 224 -4.66 5.00 16.19
CA VAL A 224 -5.83 5.81 16.56
C VAL A 224 -5.46 6.93 17.52
N LEU A 225 -6.08 8.09 17.33
CA LEU A 225 -6.06 9.21 18.26
C LEU A 225 -7.49 9.47 18.71
N GLU A 226 -7.74 9.33 20.01
CA GLU A 226 -9.01 9.70 20.63
C GLU A 226 -8.80 10.96 21.47
N ALA A 227 -9.53 12.02 21.13
CA ALA A 227 -9.47 13.31 21.81
C ALA A 227 -10.89 13.83 22.07
N GLY A 228 -11.40 13.56 23.28
CA GLY A 228 -12.78 13.88 23.64
C GLY A 228 -13.76 13.07 22.79
N ASN A 229 -14.60 13.75 22.01
CA ASN A 229 -15.57 13.12 21.12
C ASN A 229 -15.04 12.93 19.68
N ALA A 230 -13.78 13.30 19.42
CA ALA A 230 -13.18 13.18 18.11
C ALA A 230 -12.22 11.98 18.06
N THR A 231 -12.35 11.18 17.00
CA THR A 231 -11.45 10.06 16.71
C THR A 231 -10.81 10.27 15.35
N ALA A 232 -9.48 10.28 15.30
CA ALA A 232 -8.70 10.34 14.07
C ALA A 232 -7.84 9.08 13.93
N TYR A 233 -7.65 8.64 12.68
CA TYR A 233 -6.96 7.39 12.38
C TYR A 233 -5.75 7.64 11.49
N ALA A 234 -4.74 6.80 11.65
CA ALA A 234 -3.63 6.70 10.71
C ALA A 234 -3.38 5.22 10.39
N CYS A 235 -2.99 4.95 9.15
CA CYS A 235 -2.92 3.60 8.60
C CYS A 235 -4.25 2.84 8.79
N VAL A 236 -5.27 3.31 8.08
CA VAL A 236 -6.68 2.92 8.27
C VAL A 236 -7.32 2.55 6.94
N GLU A 237 -8.33 1.68 6.99
CA GLU A 237 -9.24 1.43 5.89
C GLU A 237 -10.64 1.96 6.18
N PHE A 238 -11.23 2.59 5.17
CA PHE A 238 -12.66 2.79 5.06
C PHE A 238 -13.17 2.01 3.85
N SER A 239 -13.97 0.97 4.08
CA SER A 239 -14.63 0.24 2.99
C SER A 239 -15.76 1.10 2.40
N ILE A 240 -15.76 1.25 1.08
CA ILE A 240 -16.67 2.16 0.36
C ILE A 240 -17.21 1.45 -0.88
N GLY A 241 -18.51 1.14 -0.88
CA GLY A 241 -19.12 0.35 -1.95
C GLY A 241 -18.47 -1.03 -2.03
N LYS A 242 -17.92 -1.38 -3.20
CA LYS A 242 -17.16 -2.61 -3.41
C LYS A 242 -15.66 -2.47 -3.12
N GLY A 243 -15.16 -1.26 -2.95
CA GLY A 243 -13.75 -0.94 -2.83
C GLY A 243 -13.42 -0.34 -1.48
N ALA A 244 -12.30 0.38 -1.41
CA ALA A 244 -11.85 1.01 -0.18
C ALA A 244 -10.98 2.25 -0.42
N LEU A 245 -10.96 3.13 0.57
CA LEU A 245 -9.95 4.17 0.73
C LEU A 245 -9.05 3.81 1.90
N LEU A 246 -7.75 3.62 1.63
CA LEU A 246 -6.73 3.37 2.65
C LEU A 246 -5.93 4.65 2.87
N TRP A 247 -5.78 5.03 4.14
CA TRP A 247 -5.17 6.31 4.51
C TRP A 247 -4.06 6.15 5.53
N GLY A 248 -2.84 6.52 5.15
CA GLY A 248 -1.69 6.53 6.05
C GLY A 248 -1.56 7.84 6.82
N GLY A 249 -1.64 8.97 6.13
CA GLY A 249 -1.42 10.29 6.73
C GLY A 249 0.02 10.55 7.19
N TRP A 250 0.96 9.72 6.73
CA TRP A 250 2.34 9.66 7.24
C TRP A 250 3.16 10.89 6.82
N ALA A 251 4.17 11.23 7.60
CA ALA A 251 5.04 12.37 7.34
C ALA A 251 5.97 12.16 6.14
N SER A 252 6.73 13.20 5.79
CA SER A 252 7.64 13.21 4.64
C SER A 252 8.91 12.37 4.80
N SER A 253 9.14 11.78 5.97
CA SER A 253 10.34 11.00 6.27
C SER A 253 10.14 10.14 7.53
N PRO A 254 10.90 9.03 7.69
CA PRO A 254 11.80 8.43 6.70
C PRO A 254 11.02 7.64 5.63
N VAL A 255 11.65 7.43 4.45
CA VAL A 255 11.01 6.73 3.32
C VAL A 255 10.73 5.26 3.63
N GLU A 256 11.55 4.65 4.49
CA GLU A 256 11.38 3.29 4.98
C GLU A 256 10.01 3.14 5.66
N ASP A 257 9.64 4.08 6.53
CA ASP A 257 8.36 4.03 7.22
C ASP A 257 7.19 4.32 6.28
N GLN A 258 7.35 5.25 5.33
CA GLN A 258 6.35 5.50 4.28
C GLN A 258 6.03 4.23 3.49
N ALA A 259 7.05 3.48 3.10
CA ALA A 259 6.88 2.23 2.37
C ALA A 259 6.27 1.13 3.26
N ARG A 260 6.74 0.98 4.50
CA ARG A 260 6.21 -0.01 5.45
C ARG A 260 4.73 0.19 5.73
N VAL A 261 4.28 1.42 5.96
CA VAL A 261 2.84 1.68 6.21
C VAL A 261 2.00 1.42 4.96
N ALA A 262 2.48 1.82 3.77
CA ALA A 262 1.80 1.56 2.51
C ALA A 262 1.64 0.06 2.26
N VAL A 263 2.72 -0.71 2.46
CA VAL A 263 2.72 -2.17 2.24
C VAL A 263 1.89 -2.87 3.30
N ALA A 264 2.00 -2.48 4.57
CA ALA A 264 1.21 -3.07 5.65
C ALA A 264 -0.29 -2.88 5.42
N MET A 265 -0.73 -1.66 5.08
CA MET A 265 -2.14 -1.40 4.77
C MET A 265 -2.60 -2.22 3.55
N THR A 266 -1.80 -2.22 2.48
CA THR A 266 -2.13 -2.92 1.23
C THR A 266 -2.25 -4.43 1.44
N LEU A 267 -1.29 -5.03 2.12
CA LEU A 267 -1.29 -6.47 2.34
C LEU A 267 -2.35 -6.90 3.35
N TYR A 268 -2.61 -6.11 4.38
CA TYR A 268 -3.69 -6.42 5.33
C TYR A 268 -5.07 -6.31 4.69
N HIS A 269 -5.26 -5.37 3.75
CA HIS A 269 -6.48 -5.34 2.94
C HIS A 269 -6.65 -6.62 2.09
N LEU A 270 -5.59 -7.07 1.42
CA LEU A 270 -5.66 -8.20 0.49
C LEU A 270 -5.66 -9.58 1.17
N PHE A 271 -4.94 -9.71 2.28
CA PHE A 271 -4.63 -10.98 2.94
C PHE A 271 -4.79 -10.89 4.47
N PRO A 272 -5.94 -10.42 4.99
CA PRO A 272 -6.12 -10.23 6.43
C PRO A 272 -6.02 -11.55 7.19
N SER A 273 -6.59 -12.63 6.64
CA SER A 273 -6.61 -13.95 7.28
C SER A 273 -5.22 -14.57 7.39
N GLU A 274 -4.42 -14.47 6.33
CA GLU A 274 -3.04 -14.95 6.29
C GLU A 274 -2.16 -14.18 7.28
N ILE A 275 -2.32 -12.86 7.37
CA ILE A 275 -1.56 -12.01 8.29
C ILE A 275 -1.98 -12.23 9.75
N GLU A 276 -3.27 -12.39 10.03
CA GLU A 276 -3.75 -12.67 11.40
C GLU A 276 -3.33 -14.06 11.89
N ALA A 277 -3.30 -15.05 11.01
CA ALA A 277 -2.84 -16.40 11.35
C ALA A 277 -1.31 -16.51 11.48
N ALA A 278 -0.56 -15.61 10.85
CA ALA A 278 0.89 -15.63 10.87
C ALA A 278 1.46 -15.26 12.25
N GLN A 279 2.61 -15.88 12.59
CA GLN A 279 3.31 -15.57 13.82
C GLN A 279 4.17 -14.31 13.65
N PRO A 280 4.20 -13.41 14.64
CA PRO A 280 5.13 -12.29 14.67
C PRO A 280 6.58 -12.72 14.44
N LYS A 281 7.32 -11.97 13.62
CA LYS A 281 8.76 -12.22 13.45
C LYS A 281 9.48 -11.88 14.77
N PRO A 282 10.47 -12.70 15.18
CA PRO A 282 11.23 -12.40 16.39
C PRO A 282 11.96 -11.07 16.27
N LYS A 283 11.81 -10.19 17.26
CA LYS A 283 12.55 -8.93 17.33
C LYS A 283 14.02 -9.20 17.67
N GLY A 284 14.96 -8.64 16.89
CA GLY A 284 16.41 -8.77 17.11
C GLY A 284 17.10 -9.85 16.25
N LEU A 285 18.37 -10.12 16.55
CA LEU A 285 19.15 -11.14 15.83
C LEU A 285 18.59 -12.53 16.14
N ARG A 286 18.42 -13.36 15.10
CA ARG A 286 18.06 -14.76 15.29
C ARG A 286 19.17 -15.48 16.08
N PRO A 287 18.85 -16.47 16.93
CA PRO A 287 19.86 -17.23 17.68
C PRO A 287 21.00 -17.76 16.79
N GLU A 288 20.69 -18.19 15.58
CA GLU A 288 21.66 -18.65 14.57
C GLU A 288 22.64 -17.54 14.13
N GLN A 289 22.16 -16.31 13.98
CA GLN A 289 22.99 -15.15 13.64
C GLN A 289 23.88 -14.74 14.82
N ILE A 290 23.36 -14.83 16.04
CA ILE A 290 24.15 -14.61 17.27
C ILE A 290 25.28 -15.65 17.36
N ILE A 291 24.97 -16.92 17.07
CA ILE A 291 25.96 -18.01 17.04
C ILE A 291 27.03 -17.76 15.97
N LEU A 292 26.63 -17.38 14.75
CA LEU A 292 27.57 -17.06 13.67
C LEU A 292 28.48 -15.86 14.00
N ILE A 293 27.91 -14.80 14.58
CA ILE A 293 28.68 -13.63 15.04
C ILE A 293 29.67 -14.03 16.14
N ALA A 294 29.25 -14.86 17.09
CA ALA A 294 30.11 -15.34 18.17
C ALA A 294 31.28 -16.20 17.62
N TRP A 295 31.01 -17.10 16.67
CA TRP A 295 32.06 -17.89 16.00
C TRP A 295 33.02 -17.03 15.19
N GLY A 296 32.51 -16.05 14.45
CA GLY A 296 33.34 -15.10 13.70
C GLY A 296 34.25 -14.30 14.63
N ALA A 297 33.72 -13.79 15.74
CA ALA A 297 34.51 -13.07 16.75
C ALA A 297 35.58 -13.97 17.39
N ALA A 298 35.23 -15.21 17.74
CA ALA A 298 36.19 -16.18 18.30
C ALA A 298 37.33 -16.51 17.33
N ALA A 299 37.03 -16.68 16.04
CA ALA A 299 38.02 -16.91 14.99
C ALA A 299 38.98 -15.73 14.84
N VAL A 300 38.47 -14.49 14.85
CA VAL A 300 39.29 -13.27 14.80
C VAL A 300 40.22 -13.18 16.00
N VAL A 301 39.73 -13.45 17.21
CA VAL A 301 40.55 -13.46 18.43
C VAL A 301 41.66 -14.50 18.36
N MET A 302 41.36 -15.72 17.89
CA MET A 302 42.37 -16.76 17.71
C MET A 302 43.45 -16.37 16.70
N VAL A 303 43.07 -15.78 15.57
CA VAL A 303 44.02 -15.29 14.56
C VAL A 303 44.92 -14.19 15.14
N LEU A 304 44.35 -13.24 15.88
CA LEU A 304 45.12 -12.17 16.53
C LEU A 304 46.10 -12.72 17.58
N LEU A 305 45.69 -13.72 18.35
CA LEU A 305 46.58 -14.39 19.31
C LEU A 305 47.73 -15.13 18.62
N LEU A 306 47.44 -15.86 17.54
CA LEU A 306 48.45 -16.55 16.73
C LEU A 306 49.45 -15.55 16.13
N LEU A 307 48.98 -14.46 15.53
CA LEU A 307 49.83 -13.39 15.00
C LEU A 307 50.70 -12.76 16.08
N ARG A 308 50.17 -12.58 17.30
CA ARG A 308 50.91 -12.04 18.44
C ARG A 308 51.99 -12.99 18.94
N VAL A 309 51.72 -14.30 18.95
CA VAL A 309 52.71 -15.34 19.30
C VAL A 309 53.81 -15.41 18.25
N LEU A 310 53.46 -15.34 16.95
CA LEU A 310 54.41 -15.35 15.84
C LEU A 310 55.32 -14.11 15.87
N ARG A 311 54.78 -12.92 16.12
CA ARG A 311 55.57 -11.68 16.31
C ARG A 311 56.50 -11.68 17.52
N LYS A 312 56.23 -12.50 18.53
CA LYS A 312 57.10 -12.65 19.71
C LYS A 312 58.27 -13.62 19.49
N LYS A 313 58.22 -14.44 18.42
CA LYS A 313 59.25 -15.43 18.08
C LYS A 313 60.21 -14.96 16.98
N SER A 314 59.96 -13.80 16.36
CA SER A 314 60.91 -13.07 15.50
C SER A 314 61.68 -12.04 16.32
#